data_AF-A0A2V5HS16-F1
#
_entry.id   AF-A0A2V5HS16-F1
#
_cell.length_a   1.000
_cell.length_b   1.000
_cell.length_c   1.000
_cell.angle_alpha   90.00
_cell.angle_beta   90.00
_cell.angle_gamma   90.00
#
_symmetry.space_group_name_H-M   'P 1'
#
loop_
_entity.id
_entity.type
_entity.pdbx_description
1 polymer ?
#
loop_
_entity_poly.entity_id
_entity_poly.type
_entity_poly.pdbx_seq_one_letter_code
_entity_poly.pdbx_strand_id
1 'polypeptide(L)'
;MKVMLVACESCRLRKRKCDRAYPTCSLCQKAGRVCSYALYRVTESIPDQSSKALVTESHHMRSSKNVTPKSWDAVESQVYISWAIHAPAVSGSYPIASRWYMPRLIKHFVECHNATRVPINDRSSSYKLQTTWMRGAMSDPCLFHATLFTGSSNFDLRRGVQQSTITLYHYNELIKSVKKRLSDPSTALDDRTIAAITPLALFAVLTGDRASAEVHRVGLAKIVQLRGGMDKLGLEGLTASLIHVNGVISDIVFDTDSRPLPHCAPMPPSGLEERVLSTLISRSAPDIPGRSIQALFQYIQKLKLQLLAHRSIGDWDYNATQDDSMPLPTSDDPVCHCCSLAFRIFHAIITGGANTSNLAEYLDATASDLRDVLALTEDDVWMRHFPVVLTWACITGAAAASDSQVRAWFYFRAAAAVGMLDDAGDLAFHKDLSSHFHWLRSLRREVLQSNQQAL
;
A
#
# COMPACT_ATOMS: atom_id res chain seq x y z
N MET A 1 -23.40 -13.38 2.42
CA MET A 1 -24.22 -12.25 1.88
C MET A 1 -24.79 -12.63 0.51
N LYS A 2 -26.11 -12.87 0.40
CA LYS A 2 -26.79 -12.99 -0.90
C LYS A 2 -27.13 -11.58 -1.39
N VAL A 3 -26.44 -11.10 -2.42
CA VAL A 3 -26.77 -9.83 -3.08
C VAL A 3 -28.01 -10.05 -3.94
N MET A 4 -29.18 -9.64 -3.45
CA MET A 4 -30.39 -9.61 -4.30
C MET A 4 -30.39 -8.35 -5.16
N LEU A 5 -30.39 -8.52 -6.47
CA LEU A 5 -30.55 -7.42 -7.42
C LEU A 5 -31.95 -6.80 -7.26
N VAL A 6 -32.00 -5.51 -6.91
CA VAL A 6 -33.23 -4.71 -6.87
C VAL A 6 -33.68 -4.39 -8.31
N ALA A 7 -34.98 -4.17 -8.52
CA ALA A 7 -35.51 -3.67 -9.79
C ALA A 7 -34.86 -2.33 -10.18
N CYS A 8 -34.65 -2.08 -11.48
CA CYS A 8 -34.09 -0.82 -11.96
C CYS A 8 -35.00 0.37 -11.59
N GLU A 9 -34.43 1.56 -11.45
CA GLU A 9 -35.09 2.80 -11.03
C GLU A 9 -36.27 3.15 -11.95
N SER A 10 -36.07 2.97 -13.26
CA SER A 10 -37.08 3.25 -14.29
C SER A 10 -38.30 2.33 -14.17
N CYS A 11 -38.11 1.06 -13.84
CA CYS A 11 -39.19 0.12 -13.55
C CYS A 11 -39.81 0.34 -12.17
N ARG A 12 -38.99 0.71 -11.17
CA ARG A 12 -39.41 0.97 -9.79
C ARG A 12 -40.35 2.17 -9.69
N LEU A 13 -39.96 3.32 -10.27
CA LEU A 13 -40.78 4.54 -10.32
C LEU A 13 -42.12 4.31 -11.02
N ARG A 14 -42.14 3.40 -11.99
CA ARG A 14 -43.34 3.06 -12.78
C ARG A 14 -44.11 1.86 -12.24
N LYS A 15 -43.70 1.30 -11.10
CA LYS A 15 -44.30 0.12 -10.46
C LYS A 15 -44.48 -1.06 -11.44
N ARG A 16 -43.48 -1.29 -12.32
CA ARG A 16 -43.47 -2.41 -13.28
C ARG A 16 -42.47 -3.49 -12.85
N LYS A 17 -42.77 -4.75 -13.19
CA LYS A 17 -41.88 -5.90 -12.94
C LYS A 17 -40.61 -5.77 -13.79
N CYS A 18 -39.44 -5.82 -13.13
CA CYS A 18 -38.13 -5.77 -13.77
C CYS A 18 -37.54 -7.18 -13.84
N ASP A 19 -37.09 -7.60 -15.03
CA ASP A 19 -36.37 -8.87 -15.23
C ASP A 19 -34.93 -8.84 -14.69
N ARG A 20 -34.44 -7.64 -14.34
CA ARG A 20 -33.10 -7.40 -13.78
C ARG A 20 -31.96 -7.73 -14.76
N ALA A 21 -32.24 -7.80 -16.06
CA ALA A 21 -31.19 -7.90 -17.07
C ALA A 21 -30.32 -6.63 -17.04
N TYR A 22 -29.01 -6.81 -17.09
CA TYR A 22 -28.00 -5.75 -17.03
C TYR A 22 -27.24 -5.69 -18.35
N PRO A 23 -26.97 -4.51 -18.94
CA PRO A 23 -27.11 -3.15 -18.40
C PRO A 23 -28.53 -2.55 -18.49
N THR A 24 -29.39 -3.09 -19.35
CA THR A 24 -30.75 -2.58 -19.58
C THR A 24 -31.73 -3.74 -19.44
N CYS A 25 -32.73 -3.60 -18.56
CA CYS A 25 -33.80 -4.60 -18.45
C CYS A 25 -34.58 -4.67 -19.77
N SER A 26 -35.15 -5.82 -20.14
CA SER A 26 -35.82 -5.98 -21.43
C SER A 26 -36.99 -5.00 -21.59
N LEU A 27 -37.61 -4.60 -20.48
CA LEU A 27 -38.70 -3.62 -20.45
C LEU A 27 -38.23 -2.19 -20.73
N CYS A 28 -37.05 -1.80 -20.24
CA CYS A 28 -36.44 -0.50 -20.56
C CYS A 28 -35.86 -0.49 -21.97
N GLN A 29 -35.31 -1.62 -22.44
CA GLN A 29 -34.77 -1.76 -23.79
C GLN A 29 -35.88 -1.61 -24.83
N LYS A 30 -36.99 -2.36 -24.69
CA LYS A 30 -38.15 -2.25 -25.61
C LYS A 30 -38.80 -0.87 -25.60
N ALA A 31 -38.71 -0.17 -24.47
CA ALA A 31 -39.33 1.14 -24.33
C ALA A 31 -38.39 2.32 -24.65
N GLY A 32 -37.14 2.06 -25.06
CA GLY A 32 -36.14 3.10 -25.33
C GLY A 32 -35.83 4.00 -24.12
N ARG A 33 -35.91 3.46 -22.90
CA ARG A 33 -35.75 4.24 -21.66
C ARG A 33 -34.37 4.03 -21.04
N VAL A 34 -33.89 5.08 -20.37
CA VAL A 34 -32.71 4.97 -19.49
C VAL A 34 -33.02 3.97 -18.37
N CYS A 35 -32.20 2.94 -18.28
CA CYS A 35 -32.26 1.91 -17.25
C CYS A 35 -31.08 2.12 -16.29
N SER A 36 -31.37 2.46 -15.04
CA SER A 36 -30.37 2.65 -14.00
C SER A 36 -30.71 1.77 -12.79
N TYR A 37 -29.71 1.13 -12.21
CA TYR A 37 -29.85 0.40 -10.95
C TYR A 37 -29.17 1.22 -9.86
N ALA A 38 -29.93 1.74 -8.91
CA ALA A 38 -29.37 2.45 -7.75
C ALA A 38 -28.79 1.43 -6.74
N LEU A 39 -27.60 1.74 -6.20
CA LEU A 39 -26.93 0.93 -5.18
C LEU A 39 -27.59 1.15 -3.81
N TYR A 40 -28.69 0.45 -3.54
CA TYR A 40 -29.25 0.41 -2.20
C TYR A 40 -28.49 -0.62 -1.35
N ARG A 41 -27.82 -0.16 -0.29
CA ARG A 41 -27.46 -1.02 0.84
C ARG A 41 -28.76 -1.36 1.57
N VAL A 42 -29.13 -2.64 1.61
CA VAL A 42 -30.20 -3.12 2.49
C VAL A 42 -29.55 -3.40 3.83
N THR A 43 -29.82 -2.57 4.84
CA THR A 43 -29.61 -2.96 6.24
C THR A 43 -30.73 -3.93 6.61
N GLU A 44 -30.39 -5.18 6.89
CA GLU A 44 -31.34 -6.12 7.50
C GLU A 44 -31.70 -5.61 8.90
N SER A 45 -32.96 -5.19 9.07
CA SER A 45 -33.56 -5.03 10.40
C SER A 45 -33.96 -6.41 10.91
N ILE A 46 -33.43 -6.78 12.07
CA ILE A 46 -33.75 -7.99 12.85
C ILE A 46 -35.27 -8.00 13.19
N PRO A 47 -35.95 -9.17 13.22
CA PRO A 47 -37.39 -9.24 13.46
C PRO A 47 -37.76 -8.88 14.90
N ASP A 48 -38.86 -8.14 14.99
CA ASP A 48 -39.55 -7.66 16.19
C ASP A 48 -40.11 -8.82 17.05
N GLN A 49 -39.86 -8.78 18.37
CA GLN A 49 -40.63 -9.52 19.37
C GLN A 49 -41.53 -8.54 20.12
N SER A 50 -42.82 -8.61 19.78
CA SER A 50 -44.00 -8.35 20.61
C SER A 50 -43.89 -7.37 21.79
N SER A 51 -44.63 -6.27 21.72
CA SER A 51 -45.41 -5.75 22.85
C SER A 51 -46.58 -4.88 22.36
N LYS A 52 -47.76 -5.19 22.88
CA LYS A 52 -49.07 -4.62 22.53
C LYS A 52 -49.28 -3.22 23.11
N ALA A 53 -50.00 -2.41 22.33
CA ALA A 53 -51.04 -1.43 22.68
C ALA A 53 -50.72 -0.29 23.69
N LEU A 54 -50.89 0.96 23.23
CA LEU A 54 -52.07 1.77 23.59
C LEU A 54 -52.16 3.05 22.74
N VAL A 55 -53.40 3.37 22.41
CA VAL A 55 -53.90 4.46 21.57
C VAL A 55 -53.92 5.76 22.36
N THR A 56 -53.55 6.89 21.73
CA THR A 56 -54.33 8.14 21.80
C THR A 56 -53.86 9.12 20.72
N GLU A 57 -54.84 9.60 19.95
CA GLU A 57 -54.71 10.69 18.98
C GLU A 57 -54.56 12.04 19.69
N SER A 58 -53.76 12.94 19.12
CA SER A 58 -54.14 14.35 19.02
C SER A 58 -53.28 15.11 18.02
N HIS A 59 -53.96 15.85 17.15
CA HIS A 59 -53.48 16.72 16.08
C HIS A 59 -52.36 17.69 16.46
N HIS A 60 -51.38 17.89 15.57
CA HIS A 60 -51.01 19.21 15.04
C HIS A 60 -50.05 19.11 13.83
N MET A 61 -50.36 19.88 12.79
CA MET A 61 -49.57 20.02 11.56
C MET A 61 -48.21 20.70 11.79
N ARG A 62 -47.25 20.29 10.94
CA ARG A 62 -46.15 21.08 10.35
C ARG A 62 -44.89 21.29 11.22
N SER A 63 -43.86 20.49 10.94
CA SER A 63 -42.58 21.05 10.45
C SER A 63 -41.71 19.96 9.85
N SER A 64 -41.29 20.17 8.60
CA SER A 64 -40.20 19.45 7.97
C SER A 64 -38.95 19.59 8.84
N LYS A 65 -38.45 18.49 9.41
CA LYS A 65 -37.10 18.44 9.98
C LYS A 65 -36.21 17.70 9.00
N ASN A 66 -35.40 18.49 8.32
CA ASN A 66 -34.28 18.07 7.50
C ASN A 66 -33.44 17.05 8.27
N VAL A 67 -33.41 15.80 7.80
CA VAL A 67 -32.32 14.88 8.14
C VAL A 67 -31.13 15.36 7.31
N THR A 68 -30.29 16.21 7.91
CA THR A 68 -28.99 16.55 7.34
C THR A 68 -28.13 15.29 7.35
N PRO A 69 -27.53 14.90 6.21
CA PRO A 69 -26.45 13.91 6.22
C PRO A 69 -25.35 14.41 7.15
N LYS A 70 -24.81 13.53 8.00
CA LYS A 70 -23.65 13.87 8.85
C LYS A 70 -22.57 14.47 7.95
N SER A 71 -22.14 15.69 8.29
CA SER A 71 -21.32 16.56 7.43
C SER A 71 -20.02 15.90 6.96
N TRP A 72 -19.51 14.89 7.66
CA TRP A 72 -18.24 14.25 7.34
C TRP A 72 -18.28 13.33 6.10
N ASP A 73 -19.36 12.57 5.88
CA ASP A 73 -19.49 11.68 4.69
C ASP A 73 -19.68 12.50 3.39
N ALA A 74 -20.38 13.63 3.52
CA ALA A 74 -20.57 14.59 2.44
C ALA A 74 -19.27 15.37 2.16
N VAL A 75 -18.52 15.76 3.20
CA VAL A 75 -17.24 16.46 3.06
C VAL A 75 -16.15 15.54 2.52
N GLU A 76 -16.06 14.28 2.90
CA GLU A 76 -15.07 13.34 2.35
C GLU A 76 -15.34 13.05 0.86
N SER A 77 -16.60 12.81 0.50
CA SER A 77 -17.02 12.64 -0.90
C SER A 77 -16.86 13.93 -1.71
N GLN A 78 -17.08 15.09 -1.10
CA GLN A 78 -16.86 16.40 -1.73
C GLN A 78 -15.39 16.76 -1.82
N VAL A 79 -14.50 16.38 -0.90
CA VAL A 79 -13.05 16.65 -0.96
C VAL A 79 -12.41 15.81 -2.08
N TYR A 80 -12.80 14.54 -2.22
CA TYR A 80 -12.35 13.67 -3.32
C TYR A 80 -12.85 14.14 -4.71
N ILE A 81 -14.09 14.63 -4.79
CA ILE A 81 -14.66 15.19 -6.02
C ILE A 81 -14.11 16.60 -6.28
N SER A 82 -13.84 17.39 -5.24
CA SER A 82 -13.25 18.74 -5.27
C SER A 82 -11.81 18.73 -5.75
N TRP A 83 -10.96 17.82 -5.26
CA TRP A 83 -9.55 17.76 -5.66
C TRP A 83 -9.33 17.22 -7.07
N ALA A 84 -10.18 16.30 -7.56
CA ALA A 84 -10.10 15.83 -8.94
C ALA A 84 -10.71 16.80 -9.97
N ILE A 85 -11.57 17.74 -9.55
CA ILE A 85 -12.32 18.65 -10.43
C ILE A 85 -11.83 20.11 -10.36
N HIS A 86 -11.11 20.53 -9.31
CA HIS A 86 -10.61 21.90 -9.17
C HIS A 86 -9.18 22.15 -9.67
N ALA A 87 -8.62 21.27 -10.51
CA ALA A 87 -7.51 21.67 -11.37
C ALA A 87 -8.11 22.36 -12.62
N PRO A 88 -8.04 23.69 -12.79
CA PRO A 88 -8.64 24.42 -13.92
C PRO A 88 -8.06 24.05 -15.31
N ALA A 89 -7.21 23.02 -15.40
CA ALA A 89 -6.52 22.55 -16.60
C ALA A 89 -6.90 21.12 -17.03
N VAL A 90 -7.85 20.45 -16.36
CA VAL A 90 -8.26 19.08 -16.72
C VAL A 90 -9.41 19.14 -17.72
N SER A 91 -9.25 18.49 -18.88
CA SER A 91 -10.31 18.38 -19.89
C SER A 91 -11.58 17.76 -19.32
N GLY A 92 -12.75 18.27 -19.72
CA GLY A 92 -14.05 17.73 -19.31
C GLY A 92 -14.36 16.32 -19.86
N SER A 93 -13.48 15.77 -20.71
CA SER A 93 -13.61 14.43 -21.29
C SER A 93 -12.34 13.60 -21.09
N TYR A 94 -12.51 12.28 -20.93
CA TYR A 94 -11.38 11.35 -20.89
C TYR A 94 -10.60 11.34 -22.23
N PRO A 95 -9.28 11.06 -22.20
CA PRO A 95 -8.44 11.00 -23.41
C PRO A 95 -8.69 9.76 -24.27
N ILE A 96 -9.61 8.88 -23.84
CA ILE A 96 -10.10 7.72 -24.59
C ILE A 96 -11.62 7.64 -24.49
N ALA A 97 -12.23 6.82 -25.35
CA ALA A 97 -13.68 6.60 -25.33
C ALA A 97 -14.16 6.17 -23.93
N SER A 98 -15.08 6.96 -23.36
CA SER A 98 -15.60 6.74 -22.01
C SER A 98 -16.31 5.39 -21.89
N ARG A 99 -16.07 4.68 -20.78
CA ARG A 99 -16.73 3.43 -20.43
C ARG A 99 -17.23 3.47 -19.00
N TRP A 100 -18.36 2.81 -18.76
CA TRP A 100 -19.10 2.88 -17.49
C TRP A 100 -18.28 2.50 -16.24
N TYR A 101 -17.27 1.63 -16.39
CA TYR A 101 -16.45 1.15 -15.28
C TYR A 101 -15.27 2.07 -14.94
N MET A 102 -14.89 3.00 -15.83
CA MET A 102 -13.67 3.82 -15.70
C MET A 102 -13.61 4.64 -14.40
N PRO A 103 -14.69 5.32 -13.96
CA PRO A 103 -14.65 6.08 -12.70
C PRO A 103 -14.29 5.21 -11.49
N ARG A 104 -14.77 3.96 -11.47
CA ARG A 104 -14.46 3.03 -10.39
C ARG A 104 -13.01 2.55 -10.44
N LEU A 105 -12.46 2.35 -11.64
CA LEU A 105 -11.04 2.01 -11.79
C LEU A 105 -10.13 3.16 -11.38
N ILE A 106 -10.48 4.41 -11.72
CA ILE A 106 -9.76 5.61 -11.26
C ILE A 106 -9.78 5.68 -9.73
N LYS A 107 -10.94 5.42 -9.11
CA LYS A 107 -11.02 5.32 -7.64
C LYS A 107 -10.07 4.25 -7.09
N HIS A 108 -10.09 3.04 -7.67
CA HIS A 108 -9.20 1.97 -7.24
C HIS A 108 -7.72 2.24 -7.51
N PHE A 109 -7.37 3.08 -8.51
CA PHE A 109 -6.01 3.56 -8.71
C PHE A 109 -5.56 4.46 -7.56
N VAL A 110 -6.41 5.40 -7.14
CA VAL A 110 -6.12 6.28 -6.00
C VAL A 110 -6.03 5.49 -4.69
N GLU A 111 -6.94 4.53 -4.49
CA GLU A 111 -6.91 3.61 -3.34
C GLU A 111 -5.67 2.68 -3.38
N CYS A 112 -5.19 2.25 -4.55
CA CYS A 112 -3.99 1.42 -4.71
C CYS A 112 -2.72 2.12 -4.22
N HIS A 113 -2.66 3.45 -4.42
CA HIS A 113 -1.56 4.28 -3.97
C HIS A 113 -1.84 4.91 -2.59
N ASN A 114 -2.79 4.32 -1.87
CA ASN A 114 -3.07 4.57 -0.46
C ASN A 114 -3.25 6.06 -0.11
N ALA A 115 -4.17 6.73 -0.80
CA ALA A 115 -4.61 8.06 -0.42
C ALA A 115 -5.02 8.07 1.06
N THR A 116 -4.20 8.71 1.90
CA THR A 116 -4.46 8.83 3.33
C THR A 116 -5.49 9.93 3.56
N ARG A 117 -6.28 9.82 4.63
CA ARG A 117 -7.18 10.90 5.10
C ARG A 117 -6.43 11.98 5.89
N VAL A 118 -5.11 11.82 6.01
CA VAL A 118 -4.21 12.69 6.76
C VAL A 118 -3.63 13.72 5.80
N PRO A 119 -3.38 14.97 6.23
CA PRO A 119 -2.69 15.95 5.40
C PRO A 119 -1.34 15.40 4.92
N ILE A 120 -1.13 15.41 3.60
CA ILE A 120 0.10 14.96 2.95
C ILE A 120 0.90 16.16 2.44
N ASN A 121 2.24 16.06 2.50
CA ASN A 121 3.14 17.07 1.96
C ASN A 121 3.01 17.15 0.43
N ASP A 122 3.10 18.35 -0.14
CA ASP A 122 2.96 18.57 -1.59
C ASP A 122 4.14 18.02 -2.41
N ARG A 123 5.27 17.75 -1.74
CA ARG A 123 6.44 17.08 -2.31
C ARG A 123 6.32 15.55 -2.30
N SER A 124 5.41 14.98 -1.51
CA SER A 124 5.33 13.52 -1.33
C SER A 124 4.88 12.79 -2.59
N SER A 125 5.34 11.54 -2.77
CA SER A 125 4.93 10.71 -3.91
C SER A 125 3.41 10.50 -3.92
N SER A 126 2.77 10.36 -2.76
CA SER A 126 1.30 10.22 -2.65
C SER A 126 0.58 11.45 -3.20
N TYR A 127 1.08 12.65 -2.92
CA TYR A 127 0.48 13.88 -3.44
C TYR A 127 0.69 13.98 -4.96
N LYS A 128 1.90 13.71 -5.45
CA LYS A 128 2.20 13.75 -6.90
C LYS A 128 1.41 12.72 -7.69
N LEU A 129 1.11 11.55 -7.12
CA LEU A 129 0.23 10.55 -7.74
C LEU A 129 -1.21 11.04 -7.88
N GLN A 130 -1.71 11.77 -6.89
CA GLN A 130 -3.07 12.31 -6.92
C GLN A 130 -3.20 13.57 -7.80
N THR A 131 -2.08 14.24 -8.08
CA THR A 131 -2.06 15.52 -8.79
C THR A 131 -1.34 15.44 -10.14
N THR A 132 0.00 15.41 -10.13
CA THR A 132 0.86 15.42 -11.32
C THR A 132 0.58 14.22 -12.23
N TRP A 133 0.49 13.01 -11.68
CA TRP A 133 0.12 11.81 -12.46
C TRP A 133 -1.29 11.94 -13.04
N MET A 134 -2.30 12.29 -12.22
CA MET A 134 -3.68 12.38 -12.70
C MET A 134 -3.85 13.43 -13.79
N ARG A 135 -3.17 14.58 -13.69
CA ARG A 135 -3.13 15.58 -14.76
C ARG A 135 -2.51 15.01 -16.03
N GLY A 136 -1.39 14.29 -15.91
CA GLY A 136 -0.77 13.60 -17.03
C GLY A 136 -1.71 12.58 -17.67
N ALA A 137 -2.36 11.75 -16.84
CA ALA A 137 -3.29 10.71 -17.28
C ALA A 137 -4.51 11.29 -17.98
N MET A 138 -5.07 12.42 -17.53
CA MET A 138 -6.23 13.04 -18.18
C MET A 138 -5.93 13.69 -19.54
N SER A 139 -4.65 13.92 -19.84
CA SER A 139 -4.20 14.53 -21.10
C SER A 139 -3.53 13.54 -22.05
N ASP A 140 -3.33 12.29 -21.63
CA ASP A 140 -2.52 11.31 -22.35
C ASP A 140 -3.16 9.92 -22.37
N PRO A 141 -3.55 9.38 -23.54
CA PRO A 141 -4.19 8.07 -23.63
C PRO A 141 -3.36 6.92 -23.05
N CYS A 142 -2.03 6.94 -23.20
CA CYS A 142 -1.16 5.86 -22.72
C CYS A 142 -1.12 5.81 -21.20
N LEU A 143 -0.89 6.96 -20.57
CA LEU A 143 -0.87 7.09 -19.11
C LEU A 143 -2.28 6.89 -18.51
N PHE A 144 -3.34 7.23 -19.24
CA PHE A 144 -4.70 6.89 -18.84
C PHE A 144 -4.97 5.39 -18.86
N HIS A 145 -4.54 4.68 -19.92
CA HIS A 145 -4.61 3.22 -19.94
C HIS A 145 -3.81 2.58 -18.81
N ALA A 146 -2.63 3.12 -18.47
CA ALA A 146 -1.86 2.71 -17.29
C ALA A 146 -2.64 2.90 -15.99
N THR A 147 -3.29 4.04 -15.82
CA THR A 147 -4.13 4.35 -14.65
C THR A 147 -5.28 3.33 -14.50
N LEU A 148 -5.99 3.05 -15.59
CA LEU A 148 -7.11 2.10 -15.59
C LEU A 148 -6.64 0.65 -15.39
N PHE A 149 -5.51 0.27 -16.00
CA PHE A 149 -4.88 -1.04 -15.77
C PHE A 149 -4.54 -1.22 -14.29
N THR A 150 -3.85 -0.26 -13.67
CA THR A 150 -3.51 -0.31 -12.24
C THR A 150 -4.76 -0.42 -11.35
N GLY A 151 -5.77 0.40 -11.61
CA GLY A 151 -7.02 0.37 -10.86
C GLY A 151 -7.74 -0.99 -10.96
N SER A 152 -7.76 -1.58 -12.16
CA SER A 152 -8.38 -2.88 -12.40
C SER A 152 -7.57 -4.03 -11.79
N SER A 153 -6.25 -4.01 -11.92
CA SER A 153 -5.35 -5.01 -11.34
C SER A 153 -5.38 -4.98 -9.81
N ASN A 154 -5.40 -3.80 -9.17
CA ASN A 154 -5.58 -3.68 -7.72
C ASN A 154 -6.93 -4.26 -7.27
N PHE A 155 -8.00 -3.99 -8.03
CA PHE A 155 -9.32 -4.55 -7.72
C PHE A 155 -9.36 -6.08 -7.81
N ASP A 156 -8.73 -6.66 -8.84
CA ASP A 156 -8.64 -8.11 -9.02
C ASP A 156 -7.78 -8.75 -7.91
N LEU A 157 -6.61 -8.15 -7.62
CA LEU A 157 -5.68 -8.64 -6.59
C LEU A 157 -6.31 -8.68 -5.20
N ARG A 158 -7.03 -7.61 -4.80
CA ARG A 158 -7.73 -7.54 -3.50
C ARG A 158 -8.84 -8.59 -3.34
N ARG A 159 -9.34 -9.14 -4.45
CA ARG A 159 -10.35 -10.20 -4.45
C ARG A 159 -9.76 -11.59 -4.57
N GLY A 160 -8.43 -11.71 -4.71
CA GLY A 160 -7.76 -12.97 -4.97
C GLY A 160 -8.20 -13.60 -6.30
N VAL A 161 -8.61 -12.81 -7.28
CA VAL A 161 -9.03 -13.30 -8.59
C VAL A 161 -7.94 -13.08 -9.64
N GLN A 162 -7.93 -13.95 -10.65
CA GLN A 162 -7.13 -13.76 -11.84
C GLN A 162 -7.54 -12.48 -12.59
N GLN A 163 -6.64 -11.98 -13.43
CA GLN A 163 -6.88 -10.76 -14.21
C GLN A 163 -8.18 -10.85 -15.01
N SER A 164 -9.08 -9.90 -14.79
CA SER A 164 -10.35 -9.81 -15.48
C SER A 164 -10.19 -9.42 -16.96
N THR A 165 -11.25 -9.61 -17.76
CA THR A 165 -11.27 -9.16 -19.15
C THR A 165 -11.07 -7.65 -19.29
N ILE A 166 -11.50 -6.86 -18.30
CA ILE A 166 -11.27 -5.41 -18.24
C ILE A 166 -9.79 -5.11 -18.00
N THR A 167 -9.17 -5.82 -17.05
CA THR A 167 -7.72 -5.72 -16.76
C THR A 167 -6.91 -6.05 -18.00
N LEU A 168 -7.19 -7.19 -18.65
CA LEU A 168 -6.51 -7.62 -19.86
C LEU A 168 -6.72 -6.64 -21.03
N TYR A 169 -7.91 -6.05 -21.16
CA TYR A 169 -8.15 -5.02 -22.17
C TYR A 169 -7.23 -3.80 -21.98
N HIS A 170 -7.20 -3.22 -20.77
CA HIS A 170 -6.36 -2.05 -20.50
C HIS A 170 -4.87 -2.37 -20.54
N TYR A 171 -4.46 -3.56 -20.08
CA TYR A 171 -3.10 -4.07 -20.23
C TYR A 171 -2.67 -4.14 -21.70
N ASN A 172 -3.48 -4.74 -22.57
CA ASN A 172 -3.15 -4.90 -23.99
C ASN A 172 -3.06 -3.56 -24.71
N GLU A 173 -3.98 -2.64 -24.47
CA GLU A 173 -3.93 -1.30 -25.05
C GLU A 173 -2.73 -0.50 -24.55
N LEU A 174 -2.38 -0.64 -23.27
CA LEU A 174 -1.17 -0.05 -22.69
C LEU A 174 0.09 -0.58 -23.36
N ILE A 175 0.25 -1.91 -23.48
CA ILE A 175 1.41 -2.54 -24.15
C ILE A 175 1.52 -2.08 -25.61
N LYS A 176 0.41 -2.05 -26.36
CA LYS A 176 0.39 -1.55 -27.74
C LYS A 176 0.85 -0.09 -27.82
N SER A 177 0.32 0.75 -26.93
CA SER A 177 0.67 2.18 -26.88
C SER A 177 2.15 2.39 -26.53
N VAL A 178 2.66 1.71 -25.51
CA VAL A 178 4.07 1.76 -25.11
C VAL A 178 4.97 1.30 -26.26
N LYS A 179 4.67 0.16 -26.90
CA LYS A 179 5.46 -0.32 -28.05
C LYS A 179 5.51 0.70 -29.19
N LYS A 180 4.37 1.32 -29.51
CA LYS A 180 4.31 2.38 -30.53
C LYS A 180 5.19 3.57 -30.14
N ARG A 181 5.15 4.02 -28.88
CA ARG A 181 5.96 5.14 -28.42
C ARG A 181 7.46 4.83 -28.43
N LEU A 182 7.84 3.64 -27.98
CA LEU A 182 9.23 3.20 -27.99
C LEU A 182 9.82 3.06 -29.40
N SER A 183 8.97 2.91 -30.44
CA SER A 183 9.42 2.86 -31.84
C SER A 183 9.74 4.23 -32.45
N ASP A 184 9.35 5.31 -31.78
CA ASP A 184 9.59 6.69 -32.23
C ASP A 184 10.52 7.42 -31.24
N PRO A 185 11.75 7.79 -31.63
CA PRO A 185 12.70 8.48 -30.77
C PRO A 185 12.15 9.74 -30.08
N SER A 186 11.18 10.43 -30.70
CA SER A 186 10.58 11.65 -30.14
C SER A 186 9.63 11.38 -28.97
N THR A 187 9.06 10.18 -28.87
CA THR A 187 8.10 9.80 -27.82
C THR A 187 8.62 8.71 -26.87
N ALA A 188 9.69 8.01 -27.26
CA ALA A 188 10.29 6.92 -26.49
C ALA A 188 10.80 7.36 -25.11
N LEU A 189 11.31 8.59 -24.99
CA LEU A 189 11.86 9.17 -23.76
C LEU A 189 10.93 10.20 -23.10
N ASP A 190 9.67 10.30 -23.52
CA ASP A 190 8.68 11.15 -22.86
C ASP A 190 8.34 10.59 -21.46
N ASP A 191 8.25 11.46 -20.46
CA ASP A 191 8.05 11.02 -19.07
C ASP A 191 6.75 10.24 -18.87
N ARG A 192 5.71 10.49 -19.66
CA ARG A 192 4.45 9.74 -19.58
C ARG A 192 4.62 8.33 -20.15
N THR A 193 5.50 8.14 -21.14
CA THR A 193 5.88 6.81 -21.64
C THR A 193 6.61 6.04 -20.56
N ILE A 194 7.60 6.67 -19.91
CA ILE A 194 8.40 6.04 -18.85
C ILE A 194 7.50 5.67 -17.66
N ALA A 195 6.68 6.63 -17.20
CA ALA A 195 5.74 6.43 -16.11
C ALA A 195 4.70 5.35 -16.42
N ALA A 196 4.21 5.26 -17.66
CA ALA A 196 3.24 4.23 -18.05
C ALA A 196 3.79 2.79 -18.02
N ILE A 197 5.11 2.61 -18.01
CA ILE A 197 5.77 1.30 -17.88
C ILE A 197 5.81 0.86 -16.40
N THR A 198 5.81 1.78 -15.44
CA THR A 198 5.99 1.42 -14.02
C THR A 198 4.87 0.51 -13.48
N PRO A 199 3.59 0.67 -13.83
CA PRO A 199 2.57 -0.29 -13.40
C PRO A 199 2.72 -1.68 -14.00
N LEU A 200 3.24 -1.79 -15.23
CA LEU A 200 3.50 -3.09 -15.86
C LEU A 200 4.54 -3.87 -15.06
N ALA A 201 5.64 -3.20 -14.70
CA ALA A 201 6.67 -3.77 -13.84
C ALA A 201 6.11 -4.17 -12.47
N LEU A 202 5.35 -3.28 -11.83
CA LEU A 202 4.76 -3.53 -10.51
C LEU A 202 3.87 -4.77 -10.52
N PHE A 203 2.87 -4.83 -11.40
CA PHE A 203 1.92 -5.95 -11.39
C PHE A 203 2.52 -7.26 -11.88
N ALA A 204 3.58 -7.24 -12.68
CA ALA A 204 4.35 -8.46 -12.96
C ALA A 204 5.00 -9.01 -11.67
N VAL A 205 5.55 -8.15 -10.81
CA VAL A 205 6.06 -8.56 -9.49
C VAL A 205 4.94 -9.14 -8.62
N LEU A 206 3.81 -8.43 -8.52
CA LEU A 206 2.71 -8.82 -7.62
C LEU A 206 1.96 -10.09 -8.04
N THR A 207 1.99 -10.41 -9.33
CA THR A 207 1.42 -11.66 -9.85
C THR A 207 2.42 -12.82 -9.84
N GLY A 208 3.66 -12.57 -9.42
CA GLY A 208 4.72 -13.57 -9.38
C GLY A 208 5.37 -13.86 -10.74
N ASP A 209 5.05 -13.10 -11.78
CA ASP A 209 5.67 -13.22 -13.11
C ASP A 209 7.06 -12.57 -13.13
N ARG A 210 8.04 -13.31 -12.60
CA ARG A 210 9.43 -12.88 -12.51
C ARG A 210 10.05 -12.57 -13.87
N ALA A 211 9.68 -13.31 -14.92
CA ALA A 211 10.23 -13.11 -16.25
C ALA A 211 9.76 -11.77 -16.83
N SER A 212 8.46 -11.47 -16.77
CA SER A 212 7.94 -10.17 -17.21
C SER A 212 8.46 -9.02 -16.35
N ALA A 213 8.54 -9.22 -15.04
CA ALA A 213 9.09 -8.22 -14.12
C ALA A 213 10.54 -7.83 -14.51
N GLU A 214 11.38 -8.82 -14.82
CA GLU A 214 12.76 -8.59 -15.24
C GLU A 214 12.86 -7.87 -16.59
N VAL A 215 12.03 -8.25 -17.57
CA VAL A 215 11.96 -7.55 -18.86
C VAL A 215 11.62 -6.07 -18.67
N HIS A 216 10.61 -5.76 -17.84
CA HIS A 216 10.24 -4.39 -17.56
C HIS A 216 11.33 -3.63 -16.79
N ARG A 217 11.99 -4.28 -15.82
CA ARG A 217 13.09 -3.69 -15.03
C ARG A 217 14.29 -3.34 -15.92
N VAL A 218 14.74 -4.26 -16.77
CA VAL A 218 15.85 -4.04 -17.72
C VAL A 218 15.49 -2.94 -18.72
N GLY A 219 14.26 -2.95 -19.25
CA GLY A 219 13.77 -1.91 -20.14
C GLY A 219 13.78 -0.51 -19.50
N LEU A 220 13.24 -0.40 -18.28
CA LEU A 220 13.25 0.84 -17.51
C LEU A 220 14.68 1.32 -17.22
N ALA A 221 15.57 0.43 -16.77
CA ALA A 221 16.97 0.77 -16.52
C ALA A 221 17.66 1.32 -17.78
N LYS A 222 17.39 0.73 -18.95
CA LYS A 222 17.93 1.23 -20.21
C LYS A 222 17.40 2.62 -20.56
N ILE A 223 16.09 2.85 -20.37
CA ILE A 223 15.49 4.16 -20.63
C ILE A 223 16.05 5.23 -19.69
N VAL A 224 16.22 4.92 -18.41
CA VAL A 224 16.84 5.82 -17.42
C VAL A 224 18.28 6.17 -17.83
N GLN A 225 19.06 5.20 -18.28
CA GLN A 225 20.41 5.43 -18.80
C GLN A 225 20.38 6.40 -20.00
N LEU A 226 19.47 6.19 -20.96
CA LEU A 226 19.32 7.06 -22.13
C LEU A 226 18.86 8.47 -21.76
N ARG A 227 18.10 8.61 -20.66
CA ARG A 227 17.65 9.91 -20.15
C ARG A 227 18.72 10.67 -19.38
N GLY A 228 19.84 10.02 -19.06
CA GLY A 228 20.99 10.61 -18.38
C GLY A 228 20.96 10.48 -16.86
N GLY A 229 20.10 9.63 -16.29
CA GLY A 229 20.01 9.39 -14.85
C GLY A 229 18.60 9.52 -14.27
N MET A 230 18.43 9.05 -13.04
CA MET A 230 17.15 9.11 -12.31
C MET A 230 16.71 10.56 -12.01
N ASP A 231 17.66 11.46 -11.82
CA ASP A 231 17.46 12.89 -11.58
C ASP A 231 16.97 13.66 -12.82
N LYS A 232 17.02 13.04 -14.00
CA LYS A 232 16.55 13.62 -15.28
C LYS A 232 15.14 13.20 -15.65
N LEU A 233 14.48 12.40 -14.82
CA LEU A 233 13.11 11.98 -15.05
C LEU A 233 12.12 13.06 -14.59
N GLY A 234 11.05 13.25 -15.35
CA GLY A 234 10.02 14.24 -15.07
C GLY A 234 8.90 13.73 -14.17
N LEU A 235 7.75 14.42 -14.28
CA LEU A 235 6.63 14.33 -13.33
C LEU A 235 7.04 14.68 -11.90
N GLU A 236 7.88 15.72 -11.76
CA GLU A 236 8.28 16.28 -10.46
C GLU A 236 8.92 15.22 -9.54
N GLY A 237 9.83 14.40 -10.09
CA GLY A 237 10.53 13.35 -9.34
C GLY A 237 9.71 12.06 -9.14
N LEU A 238 8.40 12.07 -9.40
CA LEU A 238 7.54 10.92 -9.18
C LEU A 238 7.97 9.69 -9.99
N THR A 239 8.38 9.89 -11.24
CA THR A 239 8.80 8.78 -12.11
C THR A 239 10.00 8.04 -11.53
N ALA A 240 10.97 8.78 -10.96
CA ALA A 240 12.13 8.21 -10.28
C ALA A 240 11.72 7.43 -9.02
N SER A 241 10.83 7.98 -8.20
CA SER A 241 10.28 7.30 -7.03
C SER A 241 9.59 5.98 -7.40
N LEU A 242 8.73 5.98 -8.43
CA LEU A 242 8.00 4.78 -8.86
C LEU A 242 8.92 3.67 -9.40
N ILE A 243 9.92 4.02 -10.21
CA ILE A 243 10.91 3.05 -10.71
C ILE A 243 11.69 2.44 -9.53
N HIS A 244 12.12 3.28 -8.60
CA HIS A 244 12.88 2.83 -7.44
C HIS A 244 12.03 1.91 -6.54
N VAL A 245 10.82 2.35 -6.19
CA VAL A 245 9.84 1.57 -5.42
C VAL A 245 9.57 0.21 -6.06
N ASN A 246 9.40 0.14 -7.37
CA ASN A 246 9.24 -1.15 -8.05
C ASN A 246 10.44 -2.08 -7.84
N GLY A 247 11.66 -1.54 -7.84
CA GLY A 247 12.88 -2.28 -7.49
C GLY A 247 12.83 -2.80 -6.06
N VAL A 248 12.46 -1.96 -5.10
CA VAL A 248 12.31 -2.35 -3.68
C VAL A 248 11.28 -3.46 -3.51
N ILE A 249 10.11 -3.35 -4.15
CA ILE A 249 9.06 -4.36 -4.09
C ILE A 249 9.53 -5.66 -4.75
N SER A 250 10.22 -5.58 -5.89
CA SER A 250 10.83 -6.75 -6.54
C SER A 250 11.79 -7.48 -5.61
N ASP A 251 12.66 -6.73 -4.93
CA ASP A 251 13.60 -7.26 -3.94
C ASP A 251 12.90 -7.95 -2.78
N ILE A 252 11.85 -7.32 -2.25
CA ILE A 252 11.06 -7.89 -1.16
C ILE A 252 10.31 -9.15 -1.61
N VAL A 253 9.64 -9.13 -2.75
CA VAL A 253 8.78 -10.24 -3.20
C VAL A 253 9.59 -11.42 -3.70
N PHE A 254 10.56 -11.18 -4.58
CA PHE A 254 11.35 -12.25 -5.20
C PHE A 254 12.58 -12.65 -4.41
N ASP A 255 12.93 -11.92 -3.35
CA ASP A 255 14.14 -12.17 -2.57
C ASP A 255 15.38 -12.16 -3.49
N THR A 256 15.44 -11.19 -4.41
CA THR A 256 16.38 -11.16 -5.56
C THR A 256 17.84 -10.94 -5.20
N ASP A 257 18.15 -10.81 -3.91
CA ASP A 257 19.48 -10.46 -3.45
C ASP A 257 20.43 -11.66 -3.63
N SER A 258 20.94 -11.79 -4.86
CA SER A 258 21.83 -12.86 -5.33
C SER A 258 23.30 -12.52 -5.08
N ARG A 259 23.57 -11.46 -4.31
CA ARG A 259 24.93 -11.04 -4.01
C ARG A 259 25.58 -12.16 -3.18
N PRO A 260 26.81 -12.58 -3.52
CA PRO A 260 27.60 -13.42 -2.63
C PRO A 260 27.58 -12.78 -1.25
N LEU A 261 27.33 -13.57 -0.21
CA LEU A 261 27.47 -13.10 1.18
C LEU A 261 28.81 -12.36 1.26
N PRO A 262 28.82 -11.05 1.56
CA PRO A 262 30.07 -10.32 1.60
C PRO A 262 31.01 -11.00 2.60
N HIS A 263 32.31 -11.08 2.28
CA HIS A 263 33.32 -11.65 3.19
C HIS A 263 33.34 -10.97 4.57
N CYS A 264 32.75 -9.77 4.68
CA CYS A 264 32.47 -9.07 5.92
C CYS A 264 30.95 -8.90 6.07
N ALA A 265 30.42 -9.25 7.23
CA ALA A 265 28.99 -9.15 7.48
C ALA A 265 28.50 -7.69 7.31
N PRO A 266 27.30 -7.46 6.74
CA PRO A 266 26.84 -6.12 6.38
C PRO A 266 26.68 -5.24 7.63
N MET A 267 27.06 -3.96 7.50
CA MET A 267 26.92 -2.99 8.60
C MET A 267 25.44 -2.80 8.96
N PRO A 268 25.07 -2.76 10.27
CA PRO A 268 23.71 -2.46 10.68
C PRO A 268 23.29 -1.07 10.20
N PRO A 269 22.23 -0.94 9.39
CA PRO A 269 21.69 0.37 9.01
C PRO A 269 21.00 1.02 10.22
N SER A 270 21.02 2.35 10.31
CA SER A 270 20.38 3.10 11.41
C SER A 270 19.30 4.08 10.96
N GLY A 271 19.12 4.28 9.64
CA GLY A 271 18.30 5.37 9.11
C GLY A 271 16.83 5.33 9.53
N LEU A 272 16.21 4.15 9.60
CA LEU A 272 14.82 4.05 10.08
C LEU A 272 14.70 4.35 11.59
N GLU A 273 15.61 3.81 12.41
CA GLU A 273 15.62 4.08 13.85
C GLU A 273 15.85 5.55 14.17
N GLU A 274 16.80 6.20 13.48
CA GLU A 274 17.07 7.64 13.61
C GLU A 274 15.86 8.49 13.25
N ARG A 275 15.12 8.11 12.19
CA ARG A 275 13.86 8.76 11.81
C ARG A 275 12.76 8.56 12.85
N VAL A 276 12.64 7.38 13.46
CA VAL A 276 11.69 7.15 14.55
C VAL A 276 12.01 8.04 15.74
N LEU A 277 13.26 8.04 16.21
CA LEU A 277 13.68 8.81 17.38
C LEU A 277 13.52 10.32 17.15
N SER A 278 13.96 10.84 15.99
CA SER A 278 13.80 12.26 15.65
C SER A 278 12.32 12.68 15.57
N THR A 279 11.44 11.81 15.04
CA THR A 279 10.00 12.08 14.95
C THR A 279 9.34 12.10 16.33
N LEU A 280 9.69 11.15 17.22
CA LEU A 280 9.12 11.09 18.57
C LEU A 280 9.59 12.24 19.45
N ILE A 281 10.85 12.66 19.33
CA ILE A 281 11.43 13.79 20.08
C ILE A 281 10.81 15.12 19.63
N SER A 282 10.66 15.33 18.31
CA SER A 282 10.15 16.60 17.77
C SER A 282 8.66 16.83 18.00
N ARG A 283 7.85 15.77 18.07
CA ARG A 283 6.38 15.87 18.09
C ARG A 283 5.74 15.96 19.47
N SER A 284 6.51 15.93 20.58
CA SER A 284 5.94 15.75 21.93
C SER A 284 4.92 14.60 21.93
N ALA A 285 5.36 13.43 21.44
CA ALA A 285 4.48 12.26 21.25
C ALA A 285 3.62 12.01 22.50
N PRO A 286 2.37 11.50 22.34
CA PRO A 286 1.50 11.21 23.47
C PRO A 286 2.27 10.36 24.49
N ASP A 287 2.12 10.70 25.78
CA ASP A 287 2.93 10.11 26.87
C ASP A 287 2.96 8.58 26.81
N ILE A 288 1.85 7.96 26.40
CA ILE A 288 1.73 6.53 26.09
C ILE A 288 0.94 6.42 24.77
N PRO A 289 1.38 5.63 23.76
CA PRO A 289 2.52 4.70 23.79
C PRO A 289 3.88 5.32 23.42
N GLY A 290 3.97 6.64 23.19
CA GLY A 290 5.16 7.29 22.64
C GLY A 290 6.46 7.06 23.42
N ARG A 291 6.42 7.15 24.77
CA ARG A 291 7.61 6.94 25.62
C ARG A 291 8.12 5.49 25.56
N SER A 292 7.22 4.51 25.58
CA SER A 292 7.58 3.09 25.49
C SER A 292 8.21 2.76 24.14
N ILE A 293 7.64 3.30 23.06
CA ILE A 293 8.21 3.14 21.71
C ILE A 293 9.59 3.80 21.65
N GLN A 294 9.75 5.01 22.19
CA GLN A 294 11.05 5.69 22.23
C GLN A 294 12.12 4.87 22.96
N ALA A 295 11.79 4.33 24.15
CA ALA A 295 12.70 3.49 24.92
C ALA A 295 13.12 2.22 24.15
N LEU A 296 12.16 1.58 23.46
CA LEU A 296 12.44 0.43 22.61
C LEU A 296 13.42 0.78 21.48
N PHE A 297 13.22 1.89 20.78
CA PHE A 297 14.10 2.29 19.67
C PHE A 297 15.48 2.74 20.13
N GLN A 298 15.60 3.35 21.31
CA GLN A 298 16.90 3.62 21.95
C GLN A 298 17.64 2.32 22.27
N TYR A 299 16.93 1.30 22.75
CA TYR A 299 17.49 -0.02 23.01
C TYR A 299 17.93 -0.72 21.71
N ILE A 300 17.12 -0.68 20.64
CA ILE A 300 17.49 -1.21 19.32
C ILE A 300 18.78 -0.54 18.80
N GLN A 301 18.91 0.77 18.95
CA GLN A 301 20.12 1.50 18.55
C GLN A 301 21.34 1.04 19.36
N LYS A 302 21.20 0.85 20.68
CA LYS A 302 22.26 0.31 21.54
C LYS A 302 22.70 -1.08 21.08
N LEU A 303 21.76 -1.98 20.77
CA LEU A 303 22.07 -3.31 20.24
C LEU A 303 22.83 -3.27 18.92
N LYS A 304 22.41 -2.42 17.96
CA LYS A 304 23.12 -2.24 16.68
C LYS A 304 24.55 -1.72 16.88
N LEU A 305 24.77 -0.82 17.83
CA LEU A 305 26.10 -0.32 18.18
C LEU A 305 26.99 -1.40 18.83
N GLN A 306 26.41 -2.25 19.70
CA GLN A 306 27.12 -3.38 20.29
C GLN A 306 27.53 -4.42 19.23
N LEU A 307 26.66 -4.71 18.27
CA LEU A 307 26.98 -5.59 17.13
C LEU A 307 28.14 -5.05 16.29
N LEU A 308 28.25 -3.73 16.14
CA LEU A 308 29.40 -3.10 15.47
C LEU A 308 30.69 -3.26 16.30
N ALA A 309 30.61 -3.09 17.62
CA ALA A 309 31.77 -3.19 18.51
C ALA A 309 32.32 -4.63 18.64
N HIS A 310 31.45 -5.64 18.78
CA HIS A 310 31.86 -7.04 18.94
C HIS A 310 32.38 -7.70 17.64
N ARG A 311 32.21 -7.07 16.47
CA ARG A 311 32.89 -7.54 15.24
C ARG A 311 34.37 -7.18 15.18
N SER A 312 34.87 -6.32 16.07
CA SER A 312 36.29 -5.96 16.14
C SER A 312 37.11 -6.83 17.10
N ILE A 313 36.48 -7.63 17.97
CA ILE A 313 37.12 -8.46 18.98
C ILE A 313 36.30 -9.75 19.07
N GLY A 314 36.88 -10.88 18.65
CA GLY A 314 36.17 -12.13 18.32
C GLY A 314 35.56 -12.93 19.48
N ASP A 315 34.71 -12.33 20.29
CA ASP A 315 33.85 -13.05 21.23
C ASP A 315 32.53 -12.28 21.42
N TRP A 316 31.45 -12.74 20.78
CA TRP A 316 30.10 -12.34 21.17
C TRP A 316 29.73 -13.18 22.40
N ASP A 317 30.03 -12.68 23.60
CA ASP A 317 29.59 -13.32 24.83
C ASP A 317 28.10 -13.06 25.03
N TYR A 318 27.30 -14.11 24.88
CA TYR A 318 25.84 -14.14 24.97
C TYR A 318 25.31 -13.62 26.33
N ASN A 319 26.20 -13.50 27.33
CA ASN A 319 25.87 -13.07 28.69
C ASN A 319 25.92 -11.55 28.91
N ALA A 320 26.48 -10.77 27.98
CA ALA A 320 26.66 -9.32 28.17
C ALA A 320 25.36 -8.48 28.05
N THR A 321 24.23 -9.09 27.69
CA THR A 321 22.92 -8.42 27.54
C THR A 321 21.91 -8.79 28.62
N GLN A 322 22.26 -9.63 29.61
CA GLN A 322 21.31 -10.05 30.66
C GLN A 322 21.02 -8.99 31.73
N ASP A 323 21.87 -7.96 31.89
CA ASP A 323 21.75 -7.00 33.00
C ASP A 323 20.90 -5.74 32.68
N ASP A 324 20.44 -5.59 31.43
CA ASP A 324 19.48 -4.55 31.04
C ASP A 324 18.16 -5.22 30.63
N SER A 325 17.23 -5.36 31.57
CA SER A 325 15.89 -5.87 31.28
C SER A 325 15.22 -5.01 30.20
N MET A 326 14.90 -5.62 29.05
CA MET A 326 14.28 -4.93 27.92
C MET A 326 12.96 -4.24 28.32
N PRO A 327 12.79 -2.94 28.05
CA PRO A 327 11.51 -2.25 28.24
C PRO A 327 10.58 -2.58 27.07
N LEU A 328 9.99 -3.78 27.08
CA LEU A 328 8.92 -4.12 26.16
C LEU A 328 7.70 -3.22 26.45
N PRO A 329 7.12 -2.56 25.44
CA PRO A 329 5.88 -1.84 25.62
C PRO A 329 4.77 -2.78 26.14
N THR A 330 3.97 -2.34 27.11
CA THR A 330 2.88 -3.14 27.69
C THR A 330 1.87 -3.57 26.62
N SER A 331 1.36 -4.81 26.71
CA SER A 331 0.60 -5.46 25.63
C SER A 331 -0.82 -4.93 25.39
N ASP A 332 -1.31 -4.03 26.24
CA ASP A 332 -2.70 -3.57 26.19
C ASP A 332 -2.98 -2.62 25.01
N ASP A 333 -1.94 -1.99 24.45
CA ASP A 333 -2.04 -1.15 23.26
C ASP A 333 -1.59 -1.92 21.99
N PRO A 334 -2.38 -1.88 20.89
CA PRO A 334 -2.06 -2.67 19.70
C PRO A 334 -0.82 -2.16 18.94
N VAL A 335 -0.46 -0.88 19.05
CA VAL A 335 0.78 -0.34 18.46
C VAL A 335 2.00 -0.86 19.24
N CYS A 336 1.93 -0.83 20.58
CA CYS A 336 2.90 -1.43 21.47
C CYS A 336 3.11 -2.93 21.19
N HIS A 337 2.01 -3.67 20.99
CA HIS A 337 2.07 -5.09 20.66
C HIS A 337 2.74 -5.33 19.29
N CYS A 338 2.42 -4.54 18.26
CA CYS A 338 3.13 -4.60 16.98
C CYS A 338 4.64 -4.37 17.15
N CYS A 339 5.03 -3.36 17.94
CA CYS A 339 6.44 -3.05 18.19
C CYS A 339 7.16 -4.20 18.92
N SER A 340 6.49 -4.82 19.90
CA SER A 340 6.99 -6.00 20.62
C SER A 340 7.24 -7.19 19.68
N LEU A 341 6.27 -7.54 18.83
CA LEU A 341 6.41 -8.64 17.87
C LEU A 341 7.50 -8.36 16.83
N ALA A 342 7.53 -7.16 16.27
CA ALA A 342 8.57 -6.75 15.33
C ALA A 342 9.97 -6.75 15.99
N PHE A 343 10.08 -6.32 17.24
CA PHE A 343 11.32 -6.44 17.99
C PHE A 343 11.75 -7.90 18.20
N ARG A 344 10.82 -8.80 18.56
CA ARG A 344 11.13 -10.24 18.72
C ARG A 344 11.68 -10.86 17.43
N ILE A 345 11.12 -10.49 16.28
CA ILE A 345 11.63 -10.87 14.96
C ILE A 345 13.05 -10.34 14.77
N PHE A 346 13.24 -9.02 14.94
CA PHE A 346 14.54 -8.37 14.82
C PHE A 346 15.60 -9.05 15.70
N HIS A 347 15.29 -9.24 16.99
CA HIS A 347 16.17 -9.83 17.99
C HIS A 347 16.54 -11.28 17.65
N ALA A 348 15.56 -12.10 17.25
CA ALA A 348 15.81 -13.47 16.86
C ALA A 348 16.74 -13.58 15.63
N ILE A 349 16.59 -12.68 14.64
CA ILE A 349 17.46 -12.63 13.48
C ILE A 349 18.90 -12.25 13.88
N ILE A 350 19.09 -11.21 14.70
CA ILE A 350 20.45 -10.73 15.04
C ILE A 350 21.19 -11.64 16.02
N THR A 351 20.48 -12.44 16.82
CA THR A 351 21.06 -13.37 17.81
C THR A 351 21.23 -14.79 17.27
N GLY A 352 20.86 -15.04 16.01
CA GLY A 352 20.93 -16.37 15.42
C GLY A 352 19.91 -17.37 15.98
N GLY A 353 18.90 -16.92 16.72
CA GLY A 353 17.86 -17.79 17.27
C GLY A 353 18.34 -18.72 18.38
N ALA A 354 19.33 -18.33 19.19
CA ALA A 354 19.98 -19.22 20.16
C ALA A 354 19.07 -19.83 21.25
N ASN A 355 17.80 -19.42 21.33
CA ASN A 355 16.77 -20.02 22.20
C ASN A 355 15.62 -20.72 21.43
N THR A 356 15.74 -20.95 20.12
CA THR A 356 14.68 -21.51 19.27
C THR A 356 15.13 -22.79 18.58
N SER A 357 14.35 -23.87 18.69
CA SER A 357 14.62 -25.15 18.05
C SER A 357 14.50 -25.09 16.52
N ASN A 358 13.59 -24.27 16.00
CA ASN A 358 13.42 -24.00 14.57
C ASN A 358 13.21 -22.49 14.34
N LEU A 359 14.30 -21.79 13.99
CA LEU A 359 14.25 -20.35 13.77
C LEU A 359 13.32 -19.96 12.60
N ALA A 360 13.29 -20.74 11.51
CA ALA A 360 12.45 -20.40 10.35
C ALA A 360 10.95 -20.41 10.72
N GLU A 361 10.51 -21.47 11.39
CA GLU A 361 9.13 -21.62 11.84
C GLU A 361 8.76 -20.58 12.89
N TYR A 362 9.66 -20.28 13.83
CA TYR A 362 9.45 -19.20 14.81
C TYR A 362 9.27 -17.83 14.14
N LEU A 363 10.12 -17.51 13.15
CA LEU A 363 10.04 -16.24 12.42
C LEU A 363 8.75 -16.15 11.60
N ASP A 364 8.36 -17.22 10.92
CA ASP A 364 7.12 -17.25 10.13
C ASP A 364 5.87 -17.14 11.03
N ALA A 365 5.85 -17.83 12.18
CA ALA A 365 4.77 -17.72 13.16
C ALA A 365 4.67 -16.30 13.74
N THR A 366 5.80 -15.74 14.19
CA THR A 366 5.82 -14.38 14.77
C THR A 366 5.46 -13.32 13.72
N ALA A 367 5.84 -13.50 12.46
CA ALA A 367 5.43 -12.64 11.36
C ALA A 367 3.93 -12.75 11.07
N SER A 368 3.34 -13.95 11.14
CA SER A 368 1.89 -14.11 11.05
C SER A 368 1.16 -13.37 12.17
N ASP A 369 1.63 -13.52 13.42
CA ASP A 369 1.05 -12.80 14.56
C ASP A 369 1.17 -11.28 14.38
N LEU A 370 2.33 -10.79 13.93
CA LEU A 370 2.54 -9.37 13.65
C LEU A 370 1.58 -8.86 12.58
N ARG A 371 1.37 -9.61 11.49
CA ARG A 371 0.40 -9.27 10.44
C ARG A 371 -1.00 -9.10 11.02
N ASP A 372 -1.42 -10.06 11.86
CA ASP A 372 -2.77 -10.09 12.40
C ASP A 372 -3.00 -8.94 13.40
N VAL A 373 -2.02 -8.60 14.23
CA VAL A 373 -2.08 -7.44 15.14
C VAL A 373 -2.02 -6.10 14.37
N LEU A 374 -1.20 -6.00 13.31
CA LEU A 374 -1.14 -4.82 12.44
C LEU A 374 -2.48 -4.50 11.75
N ALA A 375 -3.35 -5.50 11.60
CA ALA A 375 -4.70 -5.35 11.06
C ALA A 375 -5.72 -4.82 12.09
N LEU A 376 -5.40 -4.83 13.39
CA LEU A 376 -6.28 -4.34 14.46
C LEU A 376 -6.23 -2.81 14.64
N THR A 377 -5.17 -2.16 14.15
CA THR A 377 -4.98 -0.72 14.29
C THR A 377 -5.38 0.01 13.01
N GLU A 378 -6.29 0.97 13.14
CA GLU A 378 -6.75 1.85 12.06
C GLU A 378 -5.59 2.62 11.40
N ASP A 379 -5.66 2.79 10.07
CA ASP A 379 -4.61 3.46 9.29
C ASP A 379 -4.36 4.90 9.75
N ASP A 380 -5.41 5.62 10.15
CA ASP A 380 -5.29 7.01 10.62
C ASP A 380 -4.40 7.13 11.86
N VAL A 381 -4.43 6.13 12.76
CA VAL A 381 -3.58 6.12 13.97
C VAL A 381 -2.11 6.01 13.56
N TRP A 382 -1.80 5.07 12.67
CA TRP A 382 -0.45 4.89 12.15
C TRP A 382 0.04 6.11 11.39
N MET A 383 -0.75 6.62 10.44
CA MET A 383 -0.32 7.71 9.58
C MET A 383 -0.12 9.01 10.37
N ARG A 384 -0.97 9.31 11.34
CA ARG A 384 -0.87 10.54 12.14
C ARG A 384 0.27 10.48 13.14
N HIS A 385 0.44 9.37 13.84
CA HIS A 385 1.29 9.31 15.03
C HIS A 385 2.59 8.53 14.81
N PHE A 386 2.54 7.42 14.07
CA PHE A 386 3.64 6.44 14.03
C PHE A 386 3.96 5.90 12.62
N PRO A 387 4.06 6.73 11.56
CA PRO A 387 4.21 6.23 10.18
C PRO A 387 5.57 5.56 9.93
N VAL A 388 6.64 6.08 10.55
CA VAL A 388 7.98 5.49 10.46
C VAL A 388 8.05 4.16 11.22
N VAL A 389 7.40 4.08 12.39
CA VAL A 389 7.33 2.84 13.19
C VAL A 389 6.56 1.76 12.45
N LEU A 390 5.43 2.10 11.81
CA LEU A 390 4.71 1.17 10.93
C LEU A 390 5.63 0.62 9.84
N THR A 391 6.39 1.51 9.20
CA THR A 391 7.32 1.14 8.13
C THR A 391 8.38 0.18 8.64
N TRP A 392 9.00 0.49 9.78
CA TRP A 392 10.00 -0.38 10.42
C TRP A 392 9.43 -1.76 10.78
N ALA A 393 8.25 -1.80 11.42
CA ALA A 393 7.62 -3.05 11.84
C ALA A 393 7.27 -3.93 10.63
N CYS A 394 6.63 -3.35 9.61
CA CYS A 394 6.27 -4.08 8.40
C CYS A 394 7.48 -4.65 7.67
N ILE A 395 8.54 -3.86 7.51
CA ILE A 395 9.72 -4.29 6.76
C ILE A 395 10.53 -5.34 7.52
N THR A 396 10.52 -5.26 8.86
CA THR A 396 11.04 -6.32 9.74
C THR A 396 10.24 -7.62 9.57
N GLY A 397 8.91 -7.54 9.53
CA GLY A 397 8.03 -8.69 9.23
C GLY A 397 8.27 -9.29 7.84
N ALA A 398 8.44 -8.44 6.83
CA ALA A 398 8.78 -8.87 5.47
C ALA A 398 10.15 -9.59 5.41
N ALA A 399 11.15 -9.11 6.15
CA ALA A 399 12.45 -9.77 6.20
C ALA A 399 12.37 -11.16 6.85
N ALA A 400 11.47 -11.36 7.81
CA ALA A 400 11.24 -12.63 8.49
C ALA A 400 10.55 -13.68 7.61
N ALA A 401 9.56 -13.26 6.82
CA ALA A 401 8.63 -14.17 6.15
C ALA A 401 9.27 -14.99 5.01
N SER A 402 9.04 -16.31 5.02
CA SER A 402 9.43 -17.24 3.96
C SER A 402 8.52 -17.13 2.73
N ASP A 403 7.24 -16.86 2.92
CA ASP A 403 6.24 -16.76 1.85
C ASP A 403 6.28 -15.40 1.14
N SER A 404 6.28 -15.40 -0.20
CA SER A 404 6.39 -14.18 -1.01
C SER A 404 5.14 -13.29 -0.95
N GLN A 405 3.95 -13.87 -0.76
CA GLN A 405 2.71 -13.11 -0.64
C GLN A 405 2.65 -12.42 0.73
N VAL A 406 3.13 -13.08 1.79
CA VAL A 406 3.27 -12.46 3.11
C VAL A 406 4.27 -11.29 3.07
N ARG A 407 5.41 -11.44 2.39
CA ARG A 407 6.35 -10.33 2.17
C ARG A 407 5.72 -9.16 1.42
N ALA A 408 4.98 -9.44 0.35
CA ALA A 408 4.25 -8.42 -0.39
C ALA A 408 3.24 -7.70 0.50
N TRP A 409 2.45 -8.45 1.29
CA TRP A 409 1.45 -7.89 2.20
C TRP A 409 2.07 -6.87 3.15
N PHE A 410 3.21 -7.19 3.77
CA PHE A 410 3.89 -6.29 4.70
C PHE A 410 4.32 -4.99 4.03
N TYR A 411 4.87 -5.06 2.81
CA TYR A 411 5.21 -3.86 2.06
C TYR A 411 3.95 -2.99 1.81
N PHE A 412 2.86 -3.58 1.32
CA PHE A 412 1.63 -2.83 1.06
C PHE A 412 0.97 -2.28 2.32
N ARG A 413 1.11 -2.97 3.46
CA ARG A 413 0.66 -2.46 4.76
C ARG A 413 1.36 -1.15 5.12
N ALA A 414 2.64 -0.99 4.75
CA ALA A 414 3.42 0.22 4.98
C ALA A 414 3.38 1.24 3.83
N ALA A 415 2.90 0.87 2.64
CA ALA A 415 3.04 1.70 1.42
C ALA A 415 2.42 3.10 1.55
N ALA A 416 1.33 3.26 2.32
CA ALA A 416 0.73 4.55 2.63
C ALA A 416 1.67 5.47 3.42
N ALA A 417 2.35 4.92 4.44
CA ALA A 417 3.32 5.66 5.23
C ALA A 417 4.54 6.01 4.38
N VAL A 418 5.05 5.05 3.59
CA VAL A 418 6.20 5.25 2.70
C VAL A 418 5.96 6.39 1.72
N GLY A 419 4.82 6.37 1.01
CA GLY A 419 4.51 7.41 0.02
C GLY A 419 4.13 8.76 0.61
N MET A 420 3.92 8.86 1.93
CA MET A 420 3.66 10.12 2.63
C MET A 420 4.94 10.71 3.24
N LEU A 421 5.88 9.84 3.65
CA LEU A 421 7.14 10.21 4.29
C LEU A 421 8.25 10.54 3.29
N ASP A 422 8.15 10.10 2.05
CA ASP A 422 9.11 10.43 1.02
C ASP A 422 8.86 11.82 0.41
N ASP A 423 9.93 12.43 -0.11
CA ASP A 423 9.84 13.53 -1.05
C ASP A 423 10.08 12.94 -2.45
N ALA A 424 9.21 13.23 -3.41
CA ALA A 424 9.29 12.66 -4.75
C ALA A 424 10.64 13.00 -5.42
N GLY A 425 11.35 11.97 -5.87
CA GLY A 425 12.72 12.08 -6.38
C GLY A 425 13.82 12.03 -5.31
N ASP A 426 13.52 12.26 -4.03
CA ASP A 426 14.42 11.96 -2.92
C ASP A 426 14.26 10.50 -2.49
N LEU A 427 15.29 9.71 -2.80
CA LEU A 427 15.29 8.27 -2.52
C LEU A 427 15.82 7.93 -1.13
N ALA A 428 16.13 8.90 -0.26
CA ALA A 428 16.74 8.64 1.05
C ALA A 428 15.88 7.72 1.92
N PHE A 429 14.57 8.01 2.05
CA PHE A 429 13.67 7.17 2.85
C PHE A 429 13.56 5.74 2.31
N HIS A 430 13.46 5.60 0.98
CA HIS A 430 13.41 4.30 0.32
C HIS A 430 14.72 3.50 0.47
N LYS A 431 15.87 4.18 0.49
CA LYS A 431 17.18 3.58 0.77
C LYS A 431 17.28 3.07 2.19
N ASP A 432 16.78 3.82 3.18
CA ASP A 432 16.77 3.39 4.58
C ASP A 432 15.93 2.12 4.75
N LEU A 433 14.73 2.11 4.14
CA LEU A 433 13.84 0.96 4.10
C LEU A 433 14.51 -0.27 3.45
N SER A 434 15.07 -0.08 2.25
CA SER A 434 15.71 -1.17 1.50
C SER A 434 16.93 -1.71 2.23
N SER A 435 17.74 -0.85 2.84
CA SER A 435 18.92 -1.25 3.61
C SER A 435 18.52 -2.07 4.84
N HIS A 436 17.46 -1.67 5.54
CA HIS A 436 16.93 -2.42 6.68
C HIS A 436 16.44 -3.82 6.26
N PHE A 437 15.65 -3.90 5.17
CA PHE A 437 15.19 -5.17 4.62
C PHE A 437 16.36 -6.10 4.26
N HIS A 438 17.27 -5.61 3.40
CA HIS A 438 18.39 -6.40 2.89
C HIS A 438 19.33 -6.86 3.99
N TRP A 439 19.60 -6.00 4.98
CA TRP A 439 20.45 -6.35 6.12
C TRP A 439 19.84 -7.49 6.95
N LEU A 440 18.57 -7.38 7.37
CA LEU A 440 17.89 -8.44 8.12
C LEU A 440 17.75 -9.72 7.30
N ARG A 441 17.47 -9.59 6.00
CA ARG A 441 17.31 -10.75 5.10
C ARG A 441 18.63 -11.48 4.86
N SER A 442 19.76 -10.77 4.78
CA SER A 442 21.10 -11.38 4.75
C SER A 442 21.36 -12.19 6.00
N LEU A 443 21.18 -11.59 7.19
CA LEU A 443 21.41 -12.28 8.46
C LEU A 443 20.52 -13.51 8.62
N ARG A 444 19.23 -13.40 8.25
CA ARG A 444 18.32 -14.54 8.25
C ARG A 444 18.83 -15.69 7.39
N ARG A 445 19.39 -15.39 6.19
CA ARG A 445 19.93 -16.42 5.30
C ARG A 445 21.19 -17.07 5.86
N GLU A 446 22.11 -16.27 6.41
CA GLU A 446 23.33 -16.76 7.06
C GLU A 446 23.00 -17.75 8.18
N VAL A 447 22.09 -17.36 9.08
CA VAL A 447 21.70 -18.21 10.23
C VAL A 447 21.05 -19.52 9.79
N LEU A 448 20.15 -19.47 8.79
CA LEU A 448 19.49 -20.67 8.29
C LEU A 448 20.46 -21.61 7.55
N GLN A 449 21.47 -21.08 6.86
CA GLN A 449 22.51 -21.89 6.23
C GLN A 449 23.44 -22.55 7.27
N SER A 450 23.86 -21.81 8.31
CA SER A 450 24.69 -22.38 9.38
C SER A 450 23.98 -23.50 10.14
N ASN A 451 22.68 -23.35 10.44
CA ASN A 451 21.90 -24.40 11.10
C ASN A 451 21.72 -25.65 10.23
N GLN A 452 21.69 -25.51 8.89
CA GLN A 452 21.63 -26.65 7.97
C GLN A 452 22.96 -27.39 7.83
N GLN A 453 24.09 -26.74 8.09
CA GLN A 453 25.42 -27.36 8.05
C GLN A 453 25.81 -28.04 9.38
N ALA A 454 25.16 -27.68 10.48
CA ALA A 454 25.38 -28.24 11.82
C ALA A 454 24.54 -29.50 12.12
N LEU A 455 23.51 -29.77 11.30
CA LEU A 455 22.68 -30.98 11.28
C LEU A 455 23.24 -31.99 10.27
#